data_AF-A0A8H6PZG4-F1
#
_entry.id   AF-A0A8H6PZG4-F1
#
_cell.length_a   1.000
_cell.length_b   1.000
_cell.length_c   1.000
_cell.angle_alpha   90.00
_cell.angle_beta   90.00
_cell.angle_gamma   90.00
#
_symmetry.space_group_name_H-M   'P 1'
#
loop_
_entity.id
_entity.type
_entity.pdbx_description
1 polymer ?
#
loop_
_entity_poly.entity_id
_entity_poly.type
_entity_poly.pdbx_seq_one_letter_code
_entity_poly.pdbx_strand_id
1 'polypeptide(L)'
;MPAFWRAWLYQLDPFTRLISGMVTTELHGRPVSCAPAEYNRFQAPANQTCGEYMAPFFERGGLGYLVDNATRACEYCAYKIGDEFYSTFSMSFDTRWRDLGIFLAFIGSNLIILFLASRYLNYNRR
;
A
#
# COMPACT_ATOMS: atom_id res chain seq x y z
N MET A 1 -13.13 -16.13 1.82
CA MET A 1 -12.31 -17.26 2.31
C MET A 1 -12.86 -17.74 3.65
N PRO A 2 -12.90 -19.07 3.90
CA PRO A 2 -13.27 -19.61 5.21
C PRO A 2 -12.35 -19.06 6.32
N ALA A 3 -12.90 -18.85 7.52
CA ALA A 3 -12.21 -18.18 8.63
C ALA A 3 -10.87 -18.85 9.01
N PHE A 4 -10.81 -20.18 8.93
CA PHE A 4 -9.60 -20.97 9.23
C PHE A 4 -8.40 -20.53 8.38
N TRP A 5 -8.56 -20.42 7.06
CA TRP A 5 -7.48 -20.08 6.14
C TRP A 5 -7.10 -18.59 6.21
N ARG A 6 -8.06 -17.71 6.48
CA ARG A 6 -7.82 -16.26 6.56
C ARG A 6 -6.83 -15.89 7.68
N ALA A 7 -6.82 -16.62 8.79
CA ALA A 7 -6.00 -16.28 9.95
C ALA A 7 -4.49 -16.40 9.68
N TRP A 8 -4.07 -17.37 8.87
CA TRP A 8 -2.65 -17.71 8.71
C TRP A 8 -2.18 -17.70 7.26
N LEU A 9 -3.02 -18.12 6.31
CA LEU A 9 -2.63 -18.20 4.90
C LEU A 9 -2.38 -16.81 4.30
N TYR A 10 -3.20 -15.81 4.69
CA TYR A 10 -2.98 -14.42 4.31
C TYR A 10 -1.60 -13.90 4.76
N GLN A 11 -1.13 -14.33 5.93
CA GLN A 11 0.16 -13.89 6.46
C GLN A 11 1.35 -14.61 5.80
N LEU A 12 1.12 -15.78 5.20
CA LEU A 12 2.11 -16.61 4.50
C LEU A 12 2.16 -16.40 2.99
N ASP A 13 1.25 -15.62 2.42
CA ASP A 13 1.26 -15.33 0.99
C ASP A 13 2.53 -14.51 0.62
N PRO A 14 3.46 -15.09 -0.17
CA PRO A 14 4.72 -14.43 -0.52
C PRO A 14 4.49 -13.16 -1.34
N PHE A 15 3.42 -13.08 -2.14
CA PHE A 15 3.13 -11.92 -2.96
C PHE A 15 2.74 -10.72 -2.09
N THR A 16 1.89 -10.92 -1.10
CA THR A 16 1.51 -9.88 -0.14
C THR A 16 2.74 -9.31 0.59
N ARG A 17 3.70 -10.16 0.99
CA ARG A 17 4.94 -9.71 1.65
C ARG A 17 5.89 -8.96 0.73
N LEU A 18 6.04 -9.46 -0.49
CA LEU A 18 6.86 -8.82 -1.51
C LEU A 18 6.33 -7.42 -1.85
N ILE A 19 5.03 -7.31 -2.14
CA ILE A 19 4.39 -6.02 -2.47
C ILE A 19 4.47 -5.06 -1.29
N SER A 20 4.15 -5.52 -0.07
CA SER A 20 4.27 -4.71 1.15
C SER A 20 5.68 -4.12 1.31
N GLY A 21 6.72 -4.95 1.17
CA GLY A 21 8.12 -4.49 1.29
C GLY A 21 8.54 -3.54 0.17
N MET A 22 8.18 -3.83 -1.08
CA MET A 22 8.53 -2.99 -2.23
C MET A 22 7.83 -1.63 -2.19
N VAL A 23 6.51 -1.63 -2.01
CA VAL A 23 5.68 -0.41 -1.99
C VAL A 23 6.08 0.51 -0.85
N THR A 24 6.25 -0.03 0.37
CA THR A 24 6.67 0.78 1.51
C THR A 24 8.08 1.34 1.36
N THR A 25 8.99 0.63 0.68
CA THR A 25 10.37 1.13 0.49
C THR A 25 10.43 2.22 -0.58
N GLU A 26 9.70 2.07 -1.69
CA GLU A 26 9.74 3.02 -2.80
C GLU A 26 8.98 4.32 -2.50
N LEU A 27 7.82 4.22 -1.84
CA LEU A 27 6.95 5.37 -1.58
C LEU A 27 7.27 6.13 -0.29
N HIS A 28 8.14 5.59 0.57
CA HIS A 28 8.45 6.23 1.84
C HIS A 28 9.08 7.62 1.66
N GLY A 29 8.47 8.62 2.27
CA GLY A 29 8.93 10.01 2.24
C GLY A 29 8.85 10.68 0.86
N ARG A 30 8.18 10.05 -0.12
CA ARG A 30 8.02 10.63 -1.46
C ARG A 30 6.86 11.63 -1.46
N PRO A 31 7.08 12.89 -1.89
CA PRO A 31 5.99 13.84 -2.07
C PRO A 31 5.11 13.40 -3.24
N VAL A 32 3.80 13.35 -3.03
CA VAL A 32 2.83 12.99 -4.05
C VAL A 32 2.34 14.26 -4.73
N SER A 33 2.51 14.34 -6.05
CA SER A 33 1.92 15.37 -6.88
C SER A 33 0.92 14.72 -7.83
N CYS A 34 -0.37 14.84 -7.55
CA CYS A 34 -1.42 14.27 -8.39
C CYS A 34 -1.35 14.84 -9.82
N ALA A 35 -1.64 13.99 -10.81
CA ALA A 35 -1.82 14.41 -12.19
C ALA A 35 -3.23 15.04 -12.40
N PRO A 36 -3.46 15.80 -13.49
CA PRO A 36 -4.76 16.42 -13.78
C PRO A 36 -5.96 15.45 -13.83
N ALA A 37 -5.70 14.17 -14.13
CA ALA A 37 -6.71 13.11 -14.16
C ALA A 37 -6.99 12.48 -12.78
N GLU A 38 -6.10 12.67 -11.81
CA GLU A 38 -6.22 12.13 -10.45
C GLU A 38 -6.85 13.14 -9.49
N TYR A 39 -7.01 14.39 -9.91
CA TYR A 39 -7.73 15.39 -9.12
C TYR A 39 -9.19 15.03 -8.99
N ASN A 40 -9.66 14.99 -7.75
CA ASN A 40 -11.09 14.96 -7.47
C ASN A 40 -11.64 16.37 -7.69
N ARG A 41 -12.40 16.53 -8.77
CA ARG A 41 -13.04 17.79 -9.13
C ARG A 41 -14.43 17.87 -8.52
N PHE A 42 -14.68 18.90 -7.74
CA PHE A 42 -16.00 19.18 -7.16
C PHE A 42 -16.28 20.68 -7.15
N GLN A 43 -17.54 21.04 -6.91
CA GLN A 43 -17.97 22.44 -6.81
C GLN A 43 -18.30 22.77 -5.36
N ALA A 44 -17.74 23.87 -4.84
CA ALA A 44 -18.08 24.35 -3.51
C ALA A 44 -19.52 24.92 -3.50
N PRO A 45 -20.22 24.87 -2.35
CA PRO A 45 -21.51 25.54 -2.18
C PRO A 45 -21.44 27.05 -2.47
N ALA A 46 -22.58 27.65 -2.82
CA ALA A 46 -22.65 29.09 -3.07
C ALA A 46 -22.15 29.89 -1.84
N ASN A 47 -21.29 30.88 -2.09
CA ASN A 47 -20.64 31.75 -1.10
C ASN A 47 -19.56 31.11 -0.20
N GLN A 48 -18.99 29.96 -0.58
CA GLN A 48 -17.81 29.39 0.09
C GLN A 48 -16.69 29.11 -0.92
N THR A 49 -15.44 29.27 -0.47
CA THR A 49 -14.25 28.86 -1.22
C THR A 49 -13.95 27.37 -1.00
N CYS A 50 -13.21 26.71 -1.91
CA CYS A 50 -12.84 25.30 -1.77
C CYS A 50 -12.12 25.01 -0.44
N GLY A 51 -11.26 25.94 -0.01
CA GLY A 51 -10.52 25.89 1.23
C GLY A 51 -11.41 26.01 2.45
N GLU A 52 -12.39 26.91 2.45
CA GLU A 52 -13.37 27.03 3.54
C GLU A 52 -14.25 25.79 3.66
N TYR A 53 -14.67 25.21 2.52
CA TYR A 53 -15.47 24.00 2.50
C TYR A 53 -14.69 22.77 3.01
N MET A 54 -13.40 22.67 2.66
CA MET A 54 -12.55 21.55 3.08
C MET A 54 -11.81 21.77 4.41
N ALA A 55 -11.76 22.98 4.96
CA ALA A 55 -11.19 23.25 6.29
C ALA A 55 -11.68 22.26 7.37
N PRO A 56 -12.99 22.04 7.56
CA PRO A 56 -13.46 21.06 8.56
C PRO A 56 -13.10 19.61 8.21
N PHE A 57 -12.80 19.30 6.94
CA PHE A 57 -12.33 17.97 6.53
C PHE A 57 -10.87 17.75 6.96
N PHE A 58 -10.00 18.74 6.71
CA PHE A 58 -8.60 18.69 7.14
C PHE A 58 -8.48 18.71 8.68
N GLU A 59 -9.31 19.48 9.38
CA GLU A 59 -9.35 19.49 10.86
C GLU A 59 -9.75 18.15 11.46
N ARG A 60 -10.59 17.36 10.78
CA ARG A 60 -10.97 16.00 11.20
C ARG A 60 -9.90 14.94 10.90
N GLY A 61 -8.72 15.34 10.42
CA GLY A 61 -7.66 14.42 10.03
C GLY A 61 -7.75 13.92 8.60
N GLY A 62 -8.48 14.62 7.72
CA GLY A 62 -8.44 14.38 6.28
C GLY A 62 -7.03 14.59 5.74
N LEU A 63 -6.55 13.62 4.96
CA LEU A 63 -5.23 13.64 4.32
C LEU A 63 -5.27 14.41 2.99
N GLY A 64 -4.12 14.67 2.40
CA GLY A 64 -4.04 15.29 1.08
C GLY A 64 -3.94 16.82 1.08
N TYR A 65 -4.22 17.42 -0.09
CA TYR A 65 -4.07 18.86 -0.31
C TYR A 65 -4.98 19.38 -1.43
N LEU A 66 -5.26 20.68 -1.38
CA LEU A 66 -5.95 21.43 -2.44
C LEU A 66 -4.92 22.07 -3.38
N VAL A 67 -5.17 22.04 -4.68
CA VAL A 67 -4.34 22.71 -5.68
C VAL A 67 -4.64 24.20 -5.74
N ASP A 68 -5.92 24.56 -5.71
CA ASP A 68 -6.38 25.96 -5.79
C ASP A 68 -7.61 26.20 -4.89
N ASN A 69 -7.74 27.45 -4.42
CA ASN A 69 -8.84 27.91 -3.58
C ASN A 69 -9.94 28.60 -4.42
N ALA A 70 -10.32 27.97 -5.53
CA ALA A 70 -11.37 28.45 -6.41
C ALA A 70 -12.76 28.42 -5.73
N THR A 71 -13.80 28.94 -6.40
CA THR A 71 -15.19 28.83 -5.93
C THR A 71 -16.01 27.82 -6.72
N ARG A 72 -15.65 27.52 -7.97
CA ARG A 72 -16.45 26.68 -8.89
C ARG A 72 -15.74 25.44 -9.43
N ALA A 73 -14.41 25.37 -9.33
CA ALA A 73 -13.62 24.24 -9.83
C ALA A 73 -12.55 23.88 -8.81
N CYS A 74 -12.96 23.18 -7.75
CA CYS A 74 -12.05 22.71 -6.71
C CYS A 74 -11.29 21.49 -7.21
N GLU A 75 -9.97 21.50 -7.08
CA GLU A 75 -9.12 20.36 -7.38
C GLU A 75 -8.44 19.87 -6.11
N TYR A 76 -8.79 18.65 -5.71
CA TYR A 76 -8.30 18.01 -4.49
C TYR A 76 -7.49 16.75 -4.81
N CYS A 77 -6.33 16.63 -4.18
CA CYS A 77 -5.48 15.44 -4.22
C CYS A 77 -5.55 14.73 -2.86
N ALA A 78 -5.84 13.43 -2.88
CA ALA A 78 -6.12 12.66 -1.66
C ALA A 78 -4.88 12.35 -0.80
N TYR A 79 -3.68 12.46 -1.36
CA TYR A 79 -2.43 12.10 -0.70
C TYR A 79 -1.40 13.19 -0.88
N LYS A 80 -0.68 13.54 0.18
CA LYS A 80 0.44 14.50 0.16
C LYS A 80 1.79 13.77 0.15
N ILE A 81 1.87 12.64 0.84
CA ILE A 81 3.08 11.81 0.96
C ILE A 81 2.71 10.36 0.66
N GLY A 82 3.62 9.61 0.01
CA GLY A 82 3.42 8.20 -0.34
C GLY A 82 3.08 7.31 0.86
N ASP A 83 3.50 7.70 2.06
CA ASP A 83 3.18 7.06 3.33
C ASP A 83 1.68 6.96 3.61
N GLU A 84 0.93 8.01 3.24
CA GLU A 84 -0.52 8.07 3.43
C GLU A 84 -1.23 7.03 2.55
N PHE A 85 -0.69 6.76 1.35
CA PHE A 85 -1.26 5.77 0.44
C PHE A 85 -1.20 4.35 1.02
N TYR A 86 -0.01 3.88 1.42
CA TYR A 86 0.14 2.50 1.90
C TYR A 86 -0.37 2.29 3.34
N SER A 87 -0.47 3.34 4.14
CA SER A 87 -1.05 3.27 5.49
C SER A 87 -2.51 2.78 5.49
N THR A 88 -3.27 3.12 4.44
CA THR A 88 -4.65 2.66 4.24
C THR A 88 -4.73 1.14 4.08
N PHE A 89 -3.66 0.51 3.60
CA PHE A 89 -3.54 -0.93 3.41
C PHE A 89 -2.92 -1.65 4.62
N SER A 90 -2.83 -1.01 5.79
CA SER A 90 -2.19 -1.54 7.00
C SER A 90 -0.72 -1.94 6.81
N MET A 91 -0.05 -1.34 5.83
CA MET A 91 1.38 -1.53 5.59
C MET A 91 2.17 -0.46 6.36
N SER A 92 3.30 -0.86 6.95
CA SER A 92 4.20 0.06 7.65
C SER A 92 5.63 -0.14 7.20
N PHE A 93 6.34 0.98 7.10
CA PHE A 93 7.77 1.01 6.80
C PHE A 93 8.62 0.27 7.84
N ASP A 94 8.16 0.20 9.10
CA ASP A 94 8.88 -0.51 10.16
C ASP A 94 8.85 -2.03 9.96
N THR A 95 7.82 -2.55 9.31
CA THR A 95 7.63 -4.00 9.12
C THR A 95 8.34 -4.58 7.90
N ARG A 96 8.99 -3.75 7.08
CA ARG A 96 9.65 -4.18 5.82
C ARG A 96 10.67 -5.29 5.99
N TRP A 97 11.48 -5.25 7.06
CA TRP A 97 12.51 -6.25 7.31
C TRP A 97 11.93 -7.60 7.72
N ARG A 98 10.83 -7.58 8.49
CA ARG A 98 10.08 -8.79 8.83
C ARG A 98 9.47 -9.40 7.56
N ASP A 99 8.84 -8.58 6.73
CA ASP A 99 8.19 -9.03 5.51
C ASP A 99 9.22 -9.61 4.51
N LEU A 100 10.40 -8.99 4.38
CA LEU A 100 11.53 -9.52 3.60
C LEU A 100 12.03 -10.87 4.15
N GLY A 101 12.18 -10.98 5.47
CA GLY A 101 12.60 -12.23 6.11
C GLY A 101 11.64 -13.39 5.85
N ILE A 102 10.32 -13.14 5.92
CA ILE A 102 9.28 -14.15 5.62
C ILE A 102 9.36 -14.56 4.15
N PHE A 103 9.54 -13.61 3.24
CA PHE A 103 9.69 -13.89 1.81
C PHE A 103 10.94 -14.74 1.51
N LEU A 104 12.09 -14.40 2.11
CA LEU A 104 13.32 -15.18 1.99
C LEU A 104 13.18 -16.59 2.57
N ALA A 105 12.50 -16.73 3.70
CA ALA A 105 12.22 -18.04 4.30
C ALA A 105 11.33 -18.91 3.39
N PHE A 106 10.36 -18.31 2.71
CA PHE A 106 9.54 -19.01 1.71
C PHE A 106 10.37 -19.49 0.52
N ILE A 107 11.28 -18.67 -0.02
CA ILE A 107 12.19 -19.09 -1.09
C ILE A 107 13.09 -20.24 -0.61
N GLY A 108 13.69 -20.10 0.57
CA GLY A 108 14.57 -21.10 1.16
C GLY A 108 13.87 -22.46 1.36
N SER A 109 12.65 -22.47 1.90
CA SER A 109 11.91 -23.72 2.11
C SER A 109 11.54 -24.41 0.79
N ASN A 110 11.14 -23.65 -0.24
CA ASN A 110 10.86 -24.20 -1.57
C ASN A 110 12.12 -24.80 -2.21
N LEU A 111 13.27 -24.12 -2.11
CA LEU A 111 14.54 -24.67 -2.59
C LEU A 111 14.89 -25.97 -1.85
N ILE A 112 14.80 -26.00 -0.53
CA ILE A 112 15.07 -27.21 0.27
C ILE A 112 14.17 -28.37 -0.15
N ILE A 113 12.87 -28.13 -0.30
CA ILE A 113 11.90 -29.15 -0.73
C ILE A 113 12.25 -29.66 -2.13
N LEU A 114 12.58 -28.77 -3.07
CA LEU A 114 12.98 -29.15 -4.43
C LEU A 114 14.27 -29.98 -4.45
N PHE A 115 15.29 -29.58 -3.69
CA PHE A 115 16.54 -30.33 -3.58
C PHE A 115 16.34 -31.72 -2.95
N LEU A 116 15.54 -31.81 -1.87
CA LEU A 116 15.22 -33.09 -1.23
C LEU A 116 14.39 -34.00 -2.15
N ALA A 117 13.36 -33.46 -2.81
CA ALA A 117 12.54 -34.20 -3.75
C ALA A 117 13.36 -34.70 -4.95
N SER A 118 14.22 -33.84 -5.52
CA SER A 118 15.13 -34.21 -6.59
C SER A 118 16.08 -35.34 -6.17
N ARG A 119 16.66 -35.25 -4.97
CA ARG A 119 17.54 -36.29 -4.44
C ARG A 119 16.80 -37.61 -4.19
N TYR A 120 15.59 -37.56 -3.63
CA TYR A 120 14.77 -38.74 -3.38
C TYR A 120 14.36 -39.43 -4.69
N LEU A 121 13.87 -38.65 -5.67
CA LEU A 121 13.49 -39.18 -6.98
C LEU A 121 14.69 -39.76 -7.73
N ASN A 122 15.86 -39.12 -7.68
CA ASN A 122 17.07 -39.63 -8.31
C ASN A 122 17.64 -40.87 -7.60
N TYR A 123 17.47 -40.98 -6.28
CA TYR A 123 17.83 -42.18 -5.53
C TYR A 123 16.94 -43.36 -5.88
N ASN A 124 15.62 -43.16 -6.00
CA ASN A 124 14.65 -44.21 -6.32
C ASN A 124 14.69 -44.66 -7.80
N ARG A 125 15.42 -43.93 -8.65
CA ARG A 125 15.59 -44.24 -10.08
C ARG A 125 16.85 -45.05 -10.39
N ARG A 126 17.74 -45.23 -9.40
CA ARG A 126 18.91 -46.13 -9.46
C ARG A 126 18.56 -47.46 -8.82
#